data_AF-A0AAW5EMZ1-F1
#
_entry.id   AF-A0AAW5EMZ1-F1
#
_cell.length_a   1.000
_cell.length_b   1.000
_cell.length_c   1.000
_cell.angle_alpha   90.00
_cell.angle_beta   90.00
_cell.angle_gamma   90.00
#
_symmetry.space_group_name_H-M   'P 1'
#
loop_
_entity.id
_entity.type
_entity.pdbx_description
1 polymer ?
#
loop_
_entity_poly.entity_id
_entity_poly.type
_entity_poly.pdbx_seq_one_letter_code
_entity_poly.pdbx_strand_id
1 'polypeptide(L)'
;MSEMLEHPHCDNESSESEKDSVCEIFGTAIKFLEYIYEDVTKDSSIFKDLVEKYKPVIDSLKQAKDIYGQSPEYLDIRYDFDEVSSRLKEEFNKEYKASLDAFISSLDKIFPDNIAEVNVPKYCNLKGCKIPKVKKFQRNNNLSPDVADSEYMQLTLETKRSVIDRIYRKDSTFPPIEFGVSRPEYDPVREKTHHLVELLTNFSMLKADELEAMSGNESGARMERIEAFFNYERDLEWAKTILDCTDEMRDLDEELLAREYTEIVFEENCPNAQTLAKSVVEEKMKSILESELKVLSEKFTTYEAAGEIASGSLKKVAKRKRSSKPKLTIEKSSSQLVEIGLKAGDAVILDSEMFPWLKEDSIVDVLHVERGGDGTVVAVVDARTEEAKKVEHKMTGYENDEKKRDILPIIKDKLTMAAKCVATSEDKSVGLPIGLNNRLKELYPFIIYAWKEQTHNAKRVYVSKVNIEDMPDESETKKSLQEAGVTEMVLFLGACDKQNQESLVALFIDGDSRDAAKYGAGA
;
A
#
# COMPACT_ATOMS: atom_id res chain seq x y z
N MET A 1 -13.85 -11.50 -37.94
CA MET A 1 -14.38 -10.45 -38.82
C MET A 1 -14.15 -9.14 -38.09
N SER A 2 -12.99 -8.53 -38.31
CA SER A 2 -12.60 -7.30 -37.64
C SER A 2 -13.22 -6.14 -38.40
N GLU A 3 -14.08 -5.37 -37.73
CA GLU A 3 -14.54 -4.08 -38.23
C GLU A 3 -13.32 -3.17 -38.39
N MET A 4 -13.07 -2.77 -39.63
CA MET A 4 -12.16 -1.67 -39.95
C MET A 4 -12.76 -0.40 -39.35
N LEU A 5 -12.20 0.08 -38.25
CA LEU A 5 -12.41 1.46 -37.84
C LEU A 5 -11.57 2.32 -38.78
N GLU A 6 -12.22 2.83 -39.81
CA GLU A 6 -11.76 3.95 -40.62
C GLU A 6 -11.37 5.11 -39.69
N HIS A 7 -10.11 5.54 -39.77
CA HIS A 7 -9.65 6.76 -39.12
C HIS A 7 -10.41 7.97 -39.68
N PRO A 8 -10.74 8.98 -38.85
CA PRO A 8 -11.12 10.27 -39.38
C PRO A 8 -9.86 10.89 -40.00
N HIS A 9 -9.88 11.10 -41.31
CA HIS A 9 -8.98 12.06 -41.96
C HIS A 9 -9.15 13.40 -41.25
N CYS A 10 -8.14 13.81 -40.47
CA CYS A 10 -8.03 15.20 -40.07
C CYS A 10 -7.64 16.00 -41.32
N ASP A 11 -8.51 16.95 -41.66
CA ASP A 11 -8.36 17.85 -42.79
C ASP A 11 -7.02 18.60 -42.76
N ASN A 12 -6.31 18.51 -43.89
CA ASN A 12 -5.14 19.30 -44.24
C ASN A 12 -5.49 20.79 -44.27
N GLU A 13 -5.16 21.54 -43.21
CA GLU A 13 -4.97 22.99 -43.28
C GLU A 13 -3.47 23.32 -43.40
N SER A 14 -3.02 23.54 -44.65
CA SER A 14 -2.01 24.52 -45.07
C SER A 14 -0.88 24.87 -44.08
N SER A 15 -0.14 23.89 -43.56
CA SER A 15 1.22 24.07 -43.07
C SER A 15 2.18 23.61 -44.15
N GLU A 16 3.19 24.43 -44.46
CA GLU A 16 4.37 24.00 -45.23
C GLU A 16 4.83 22.64 -44.68
N SER A 17 4.96 21.62 -45.55
CA SER A 17 5.29 20.28 -45.07
C SER A 17 6.65 20.29 -44.36
N GLU A 18 6.87 19.40 -43.39
CA GLU A 18 8.19 19.24 -42.76
C GLU A 18 9.27 19.02 -43.83
N LYS A 19 8.93 18.29 -44.89
CA LYS A 19 9.77 18.06 -46.07
C LYS A 19 10.09 19.33 -46.85
N ASP A 20 9.11 20.21 -47.07
CA ASP A 20 9.33 21.51 -47.72
C ASP A 20 10.31 22.35 -46.90
N SER A 21 10.12 22.41 -45.58
CA SER A 21 11.02 23.15 -44.67
C SER A 21 12.47 22.64 -44.76
N VAL A 22 12.70 21.33 -44.80
CA VAL A 22 14.07 20.79 -44.94
C VAL A 22 14.65 21.09 -46.32
N CYS A 23 13.84 21.02 -47.38
CA CYS A 23 14.26 21.42 -48.72
C CYS A 23 14.63 22.91 -48.80
N GLU A 24 13.97 23.77 -48.02
CA GLU A 24 14.32 25.18 -47.88
C GLU A 24 15.65 25.38 -47.14
N ILE A 25 15.92 24.61 -46.08
CA ILE A 25 17.22 24.65 -45.37
C ILE A 25 18.36 24.30 -46.33
N PHE A 26 18.23 23.20 -47.08
CA PHE A 26 19.17 22.85 -48.14
C PHE A 26 19.32 23.98 -49.17
N GLY A 27 18.20 24.50 -49.65
CA GLY A 27 18.18 25.57 -50.65
C GLY A 27 18.90 26.83 -50.16
N THR A 28 18.73 27.18 -48.90
CA THR A 28 19.37 28.35 -48.27
C THR A 28 20.87 28.15 -48.13
N ALA A 29 21.30 26.99 -47.59
CA ALA A 29 22.72 26.67 -47.44
C ALA A 29 23.46 26.63 -48.79
N ILE A 30 22.87 26.00 -49.81
CA ILE A 30 23.46 25.93 -51.15
C ILE A 30 23.56 27.32 -51.77
N LYS A 31 22.46 28.10 -51.77
CA LYS A 31 22.47 29.47 -52.33
C LYS A 31 23.47 30.37 -51.63
N PHE A 32 23.61 30.24 -50.30
CA PHE A 32 24.60 30.97 -49.53
C PHE A 32 26.03 30.64 -49.99
N LEU A 33 26.38 29.36 -50.13
CA LEU A 33 27.70 28.95 -50.62
C LEU A 33 27.97 29.40 -52.05
N GLU A 34 26.97 29.28 -52.94
CA GLU A 34 27.08 29.74 -54.33
C GLU A 34 27.25 31.26 -54.44
N TYR A 35 26.54 32.02 -53.60
CA TYR A 35 26.70 33.47 -53.55
C TYR A 35 28.12 33.87 -53.15
N ILE A 36 28.66 33.25 -52.09
CA ILE A 36 30.04 33.52 -51.64
C ILE A 36 31.06 33.06 -52.68
N TYR A 37 30.82 31.92 -53.34
CA TYR A 37 31.62 31.43 -54.47
C TYR A 37 31.71 32.49 -55.59
N GLU A 38 30.56 33.05 -56.00
CA GLU A 38 30.50 34.08 -57.05
C GLU A 38 31.11 35.42 -56.64
N ASP A 39 30.98 35.82 -55.37
CA ASP A 39 31.50 37.09 -54.87
C ASP A 39 33.03 37.06 -54.76
N VAL A 40 33.59 36.02 -54.14
CA VAL A 40 35.05 35.88 -53.93
C VAL A 40 35.81 35.73 -55.26
N THR A 41 35.20 35.12 -56.27
CA THR A 41 35.81 34.95 -57.60
C THR A 41 35.83 36.24 -58.43
N LYS A 42 34.96 37.22 -58.15
CA LYS A 42 34.97 38.56 -58.78
C LYS A 42 36.13 39.42 -58.26
N ASP A 43 36.54 39.21 -57.02
CA ASP A 43 37.53 40.02 -56.32
C ASP A 43 38.98 39.75 -56.75
N SER A 44 39.34 38.51 -57.14
CA SER A 44 40.69 38.18 -57.62
C SER A 44 40.78 36.79 -58.26
N SER A 45 41.54 36.68 -59.36
CA SER A 45 41.84 35.39 -60.01
C SER A 45 42.65 34.43 -59.13
N ILE A 46 43.26 34.91 -58.04
CA ILE A 46 44.05 34.10 -57.09
C ILE A 46 43.15 33.13 -56.31
N PHE A 47 41.87 33.47 -56.09
CA PHE A 47 40.93 32.61 -55.35
C PHE A 47 40.22 31.59 -56.25
N LYS A 48 40.39 31.72 -57.56
CA LYS A 48 39.67 30.89 -58.53
C LYS A 48 39.93 29.40 -58.32
N ASP A 49 41.19 29.02 -58.11
CA ASP A 49 41.59 27.61 -57.94
C ASP A 49 41.05 27.02 -56.62
N LEU A 50 41.05 27.80 -55.53
CA LEU A 50 40.51 27.40 -54.23
C LEU A 50 38.99 27.19 -54.30
N VAL A 51 38.31 28.13 -54.94
CA VAL A 51 36.86 28.13 -55.10
C VAL A 51 36.41 27.01 -56.06
N GLU A 52 37.12 26.81 -57.18
CA GLU A 52 36.91 25.65 -58.07
C GLU A 52 37.11 24.30 -57.37
N LYS A 53 38.12 24.19 -56.48
CA LYS A 53 38.35 22.99 -55.67
C LYS A 53 37.18 22.71 -54.71
N TYR A 54 36.45 23.74 -54.27
CA TYR A 54 35.33 23.62 -53.34
C TYR A 54 34.02 23.17 -54.00
N LYS A 55 33.91 23.27 -55.33
CA LYS A 55 32.71 22.90 -56.09
C LYS A 55 32.11 21.51 -55.75
N PRO A 56 32.91 20.44 -55.55
CA PRO A 56 32.37 19.14 -55.16
C PRO A 56 31.56 19.14 -53.86
N VAL A 57 31.85 20.04 -52.92
CA VAL A 57 31.06 20.17 -51.68
C VAL A 57 29.64 20.64 -51.98
N ILE A 58 29.51 21.67 -52.83
CA ILE A 58 28.21 22.21 -53.27
C ILE A 58 27.45 21.16 -54.09
N ASP A 59 28.15 20.45 -54.97
CA ASP A 59 27.55 19.40 -55.80
C ASP A 59 27.02 18.24 -54.92
N SER A 60 27.76 17.81 -53.88
CA SER A 60 27.27 16.81 -52.92
C SER A 60 26.02 17.28 -52.16
N LEU A 61 25.97 18.54 -51.71
CA LEU A 61 24.79 19.09 -51.02
C LEU A 61 23.56 19.18 -51.94
N LYS A 62 23.77 19.52 -53.22
CA LYS A 62 22.69 19.49 -54.23
C LYS A 62 22.18 18.07 -54.45
N GLN A 63 23.09 17.12 -54.58
CA GLN A 63 22.74 15.71 -54.72
C GLN A 63 21.93 15.23 -53.51
N ALA A 64 22.36 15.55 -52.28
CA ALA A 64 21.65 15.21 -51.06
C ALA A 64 20.24 15.82 -51.02
N LYS A 65 20.11 17.11 -51.40
CA LYS A 65 18.82 17.77 -51.53
C LYS A 65 17.89 17.07 -52.52
N ASP A 66 18.41 16.69 -53.69
CA ASP A 66 17.62 16.03 -54.73
C ASP A 66 17.17 14.63 -54.30
N ILE A 67 18.03 13.88 -53.60
CA ILE A 67 17.71 12.56 -53.04
C ILE A 67 16.65 12.69 -51.94
N TYR A 68 16.81 13.62 -51.00
CA TYR A 68 15.79 13.91 -49.99
C TYR A 68 14.46 14.37 -50.60
N GLY A 69 14.49 15.16 -51.68
CA GLY A 69 13.29 15.53 -52.41
C GLY A 69 12.52 14.33 -52.97
N GLN A 70 13.21 13.22 -53.24
CA GLN A 70 12.63 11.97 -53.74
C GLN A 70 12.22 10.99 -52.64
N SER A 71 12.62 11.20 -51.38
CA SER A 71 12.25 10.32 -50.27
C SER A 71 10.74 10.41 -49.95
N PRO A 72 10.13 9.35 -49.42
CA PRO A 72 8.74 9.44 -48.96
C PRO A 72 8.61 10.42 -47.80
N GLU A 73 7.51 11.17 -47.75
CA GLU A 73 7.19 12.06 -46.61
C GLU A 73 6.57 11.26 -45.45
N TYR A 74 5.91 10.14 -45.76
CA TYR A 74 5.31 9.24 -44.81
C TYR A 74 5.46 7.79 -45.28
N LEU A 75 5.67 6.87 -44.34
CA LEU A 75 5.76 5.44 -44.59
C LEU A 75 4.84 4.68 -43.62
N ASP A 76 3.82 3.99 -44.14
CA ASP A 76 2.93 3.13 -43.33
C ASP A 76 3.61 1.77 -43.09
N ILE A 77 4.19 1.59 -41.91
CA ILE A 77 4.87 0.35 -41.53
C ILE A 77 3.92 -0.52 -40.72
N ARG A 78 3.78 -1.77 -41.16
CA ARG A 78 2.99 -2.77 -40.44
C ARG A 78 3.90 -3.63 -39.58
N TYR A 79 3.60 -3.74 -38.30
CA TYR A 79 4.22 -4.70 -37.41
C TYR A 79 3.55 -6.08 -37.52
N ASP A 80 4.28 -7.13 -37.17
CA ASP A 80 3.74 -8.48 -37.09
C ASP A 80 2.95 -8.67 -35.79
N PHE A 81 1.62 -8.52 -35.88
CA PHE A 81 0.74 -8.70 -34.74
C PHE A 81 0.77 -10.11 -34.16
N ASP A 82 0.89 -11.14 -35.00
CA ASP A 82 0.85 -12.53 -34.55
C ASP A 82 2.14 -12.88 -33.79
N GLU A 83 3.28 -12.35 -34.24
CA GLU A 83 4.55 -12.44 -33.52
C GLU A 83 4.46 -11.74 -32.16
N VAL A 84 4.06 -10.47 -32.12
CA VAL A 84 3.90 -9.71 -30.86
C VAL A 84 2.96 -10.44 -29.92
N SER A 85 1.78 -10.86 -30.39
CA SER A 85 0.79 -11.56 -29.58
C SER A 85 1.35 -12.86 -29.00
N SER A 86 2.11 -13.62 -29.78
CA SER A 86 2.71 -14.88 -29.35
C SER A 86 3.79 -14.65 -28.28
N ARG A 87 4.66 -13.66 -28.47
CA ARG A 87 5.71 -13.30 -27.49
C ARG A 87 5.13 -12.76 -26.19
N LEU A 88 4.09 -11.92 -26.27
CA LEU A 88 3.39 -11.42 -25.07
C LEU A 88 2.71 -12.56 -24.29
N LYS A 89 2.14 -13.55 -24.98
CA LYS A 89 1.60 -14.77 -24.33
C LYS A 89 2.70 -15.54 -23.61
N GLU A 90 3.88 -15.67 -24.20
CA GLU A 90 5.01 -16.33 -23.56
C GLU A 90 5.47 -15.61 -22.28
N GLU A 91 5.65 -14.28 -22.36
CA GLU A 91 6.03 -13.47 -21.19
C GLU A 91 4.95 -13.49 -20.10
N PHE A 92 3.67 -13.43 -20.47
CA PHE A 92 2.57 -13.63 -19.54
C PHE A 92 2.66 -14.99 -18.82
N ASN A 93 2.85 -16.08 -19.57
CA ASN A 93 2.89 -17.43 -19.00
C ASN A 93 4.08 -17.61 -18.06
N LYS A 94 5.23 -17.04 -18.44
CA LYS A 94 6.46 -17.03 -17.63
C LYS A 94 6.26 -16.27 -16.33
N GLU A 95 5.71 -15.06 -16.38
CA GLU A 95 5.44 -14.25 -15.19
C GLU A 95 4.34 -14.86 -14.31
N TYR A 96 3.30 -15.42 -14.92
CA TYR A 96 2.23 -16.13 -14.21
C TYR A 96 2.81 -17.29 -13.39
N LYS A 97 3.68 -18.11 -14.01
CA LYS A 97 4.34 -19.22 -13.32
C LYS A 97 5.27 -18.74 -12.20
N ALA A 98 6.07 -17.71 -12.46
CA ALA A 98 6.96 -17.13 -11.45
C ALA A 98 6.18 -16.58 -10.25
N SER A 99 5.09 -15.87 -10.51
CA SER A 99 4.18 -15.35 -9.48
C SER A 99 3.49 -16.47 -8.69
N LEU A 100 3.13 -17.56 -9.35
CA LEU A 100 2.56 -18.74 -8.72
C LEU A 100 3.55 -19.42 -7.78
N ASP A 101 4.78 -19.66 -8.24
CA ASP A 101 5.85 -20.27 -7.45
C ASP A 101 6.20 -19.39 -6.24
N ALA A 102 6.21 -18.07 -6.41
CA ALA A 102 6.41 -17.11 -5.33
C ALA A 102 5.27 -17.18 -4.29
N PHE A 103 4.02 -17.31 -4.73
CA PHE A 103 2.89 -17.49 -3.82
C PHE A 103 3.00 -18.80 -3.04
N ILE A 104 3.27 -19.92 -3.72
CA ILE A 104 3.46 -21.23 -3.07
C ILE A 104 4.57 -21.16 -2.01
N SER A 105 5.69 -20.53 -2.34
CA SER A 105 6.81 -20.32 -1.40
C SER A 105 6.42 -19.43 -0.21
N SER A 106 5.41 -18.55 -0.38
CA SER A 106 4.90 -17.71 0.71
C SER A 106 3.97 -18.47 1.66
N LEU A 107 3.42 -19.62 1.26
CA LEU A 107 2.50 -20.40 2.10
C LEU A 107 3.16 -20.88 3.39
N ASP A 108 4.47 -21.10 3.41
CA ASP A 108 5.22 -21.46 4.62
C ASP A 108 5.17 -20.34 5.68
N LYS A 109 5.01 -19.08 5.26
CA LYS A 109 4.83 -17.95 6.18
C LYS A 109 3.42 -17.87 6.72
N ILE A 110 2.43 -18.30 5.94
CA ILE A 110 1.00 -18.29 6.30
C ILE A 110 0.67 -19.50 7.19
N PHE A 111 1.23 -20.65 6.85
CA PHE A 111 1.05 -21.95 7.50
C PHE A 111 2.42 -22.47 7.95
N PRO A 112 2.92 -21.99 9.11
CA PRO A 112 4.22 -22.41 9.63
C PRO A 112 4.25 -23.90 9.97
N ASP A 113 5.41 -24.53 9.80
CA ASP A 113 5.62 -25.95 10.14
C ASP A 113 5.83 -26.19 11.65
N ASN A 114 6.01 -25.12 12.44
CA ASN A 114 6.10 -25.18 13.90
C ASN A 114 4.74 -24.86 14.56
N ILE A 115 4.67 -24.98 15.90
CA ILE A 115 3.49 -24.59 16.70
C ILE A 115 3.41 -23.04 16.74
N ALA A 116 3.20 -22.43 15.58
CA ALA A 116 2.98 -21.01 15.41
C ALA A 116 1.59 -20.79 14.81
N GLU A 117 1.04 -19.62 15.11
CA GLU A 117 -0.30 -19.24 14.67
C GLU A 117 -0.36 -19.10 13.15
N VAL A 118 -1.52 -19.43 12.56
CA VAL A 118 -1.77 -19.18 11.14
C VAL A 118 -1.73 -17.68 10.88
N ASN A 119 -0.77 -17.23 10.06
CA ASN A 119 -0.58 -15.82 9.74
C ASN A 119 -1.48 -15.43 8.57
N VAL A 120 -2.74 -15.11 8.88
CA VAL A 120 -3.71 -14.67 7.87
C VAL A 120 -3.26 -13.34 7.24
N PRO A 121 -3.05 -13.29 5.92
CA PRO A 121 -2.68 -12.04 5.25
C PRO A 121 -3.77 -10.98 5.36
N LYS A 122 -3.39 -9.70 5.53
CA LYS A 122 -4.32 -8.57 5.68
C LYS A 122 -5.30 -8.41 4.51
N TYR A 123 -4.93 -8.87 3.32
CA TYR A 123 -5.76 -8.78 2.12
C TYR A 123 -6.88 -9.84 2.09
N CYS A 124 -6.84 -10.85 2.97
CA CYS A 124 -7.87 -11.87 3.09
C CYS A 124 -9.03 -11.36 3.95
N ASN A 125 -10.25 -11.43 3.42
CA ASN A 125 -11.45 -11.03 4.13
C ASN A 125 -12.16 -12.23 4.78
N LEU A 126 -11.89 -12.44 6.07
CA LEU A 126 -12.47 -13.51 6.88
C LEU A 126 -13.60 -13.03 7.79
N LYS A 127 -14.48 -12.12 7.34
CA LYS A 127 -15.64 -11.65 8.13
C LYS A 127 -16.39 -12.82 8.79
N GLY A 128 -16.42 -12.84 10.13
CA GLY A 128 -17.09 -13.87 10.93
C GLY A 128 -16.31 -15.18 11.13
N CYS A 129 -15.18 -15.37 10.45
CA CYS A 129 -14.34 -16.56 10.57
C CYS A 129 -13.10 -16.22 11.42
N LYS A 130 -12.90 -16.96 12.50
CA LYS A 130 -11.73 -16.79 13.40
C LYS A 130 -11.02 -18.12 13.51
N ILE A 131 -9.78 -18.16 13.03
CA ILE A 131 -8.88 -19.29 13.30
C ILE A 131 -8.39 -19.13 14.73
N PRO A 132 -8.71 -20.06 15.65
CA PRO A 132 -8.28 -19.93 17.04
C PRO A 132 -6.75 -20.05 17.15
N LYS A 133 -6.20 -19.45 18.20
CA LYS A 133 -4.83 -19.75 18.65
C LYS A 133 -4.79 -21.18 19.20
N VAL A 134 -3.62 -21.81 19.16
CA VAL A 134 -3.43 -23.20 19.65
C VAL A 134 -3.92 -23.37 21.09
N LYS A 135 -3.59 -22.43 21.99
CA LYS A 135 -4.07 -22.43 23.38
C LYS A 135 -5.59 -22.34 23.50
N LYS A 136 -6.26 -21.58 22.61
CA LYS A 136 -7.73 -21.47 22.59
C LYS A 136 -8.36 -22.75 22.04
N PHE A 137 -7.79 -23.32 20.98
CA PHE A 137 -8.21 -24.62 20.44
C PHE A 137 -8.09 -25.74 21.49
N GLN A 138 -6.98 -25.75 22.24
CA GLN A 138 -6.76 -26.68 23.35
C GLN A 138 -7.85 -26.57 24.42
N ARG A 139 -8.13 -25.34 24.89
CA ARG A 139 -9.15 -25.07 25.92
C ARG A 139 -10.56 -25.46 25.45
N ASN A 140 -10.93 -25.05 24.23
CA ASN A 140 -12.26 -25.34 23.68
C ASN A 140 -12.58 -26.84 23.58
N ASN A 141 -11.54 -27.67 23.43
CA ASN A 141 -11.68 -29.11 23.20
C ASN A 141 -11.18 -29.99 24.36
N ASN A 142 -10.77 -29.40 25.49
CA ASN A 142 -10.22 -30.11 26.65
C ASN A 142 -9.07 -31.09 26.30
N LEU A 143 -8.19 -30.68 25.39
CA LEU A 143 -7.07 -31.50 24.92
C LEU A 143 -5.82 -31.32 25.79
N SER A 144 -4.97 -32.36 25.87
CA SER A 144 -3.61 -32.18 26.39
C SER A 144 -2.79 -31.31 25.43
N PRO A 145 -1.74 -30.60 25.91
CA PRO A 145 -0.90 -29.76 25.05
C PRO A 145 -0.39 -30.51 23.81
N ASP A 146 0.21 -31.69 24.01
CA ASP A 146 0.79 -32.48 22.90
C ASP A 146 -0.26 -32.89 21.84
N VAL A 147 -1.49 -33.22 22.27
CA VAL A 147 -2.58 -33.60 21.35
C VAL A 147 -3.11 -32.36 20.62
N ALA A 148 -3.29 -31.24 21.32
CA ALA A 148 -3.76 -29.99 20.71
C ALA A 148 -2.76 -29.48 19.66
N ASP A 149 -1.46 -29.51 19.99
CA ASP A 149 -0.40 -29.08 19.09
C ASP A 149 -0.36 -29.95 17.82
N SER A 150 -0.42 -31.27 17.99
CA SER A 150 -0.43 -32.23 16.87
C SER A 150 -1.64 -32.04 15.96
N GLU A 151 -2.85 -31.96 16.51
CA GLU A 151 -4.09 -31.81 15.75
C GLU A 151 -4.17 -30.45 15.06
N TYR A 152 -3.76 -29.37 15.75
CA TYR A 152 -3.70 -28.04 15.17
C TYR A 152 -2.75 -27.98 13.97
N MET A 153 -1.55 -28.54 14.13
CA MET A 153 -0.56 -28.63 13.05
C MET A 153 -1.10 -29.47 11.89
N GLN A 154 -1.76 -30.59 12.16
CA GLN A 154 -2.32 -31.46 11.12
C GLN A 154 -3.40 -30.76 10.30
N LEU A 155 -4.37 -30.09 10.94
CA LEU A 155 -5.43 -29.34 10.27
C LEU A 155 -4.87 -28.19 9.42
N THR A 156 -3.85 -27.50 9.95
CA THR A 156 -3.17 -26.39 9.26
C THR A 156 -2.40 -26.90 8.04
N LEU A 157 -1.68 -28.02 8.18
CA LEU A 157 -0.91 -28.64 7.11
C LEU A 157 -1.81 -29.27 6.03
N GLU A 158 -2.94 -29.84 6.41
CA GLU A 158 -3.97 -30.29 5.46
C GLU A 158 -4.52 -29.13 4.65
N THR A 159 -4.77 -27.97 5.29
CA THR A 159 -5.24 -26.76 4.62
C THR A 159 -4.19 -26.23 3.63
N LYS A 160 -2.92 -26.17 4.03
CA LYS A 160 -1.79 -25.82 3.15
C LYS A 160 -1.75 -26.73 1.91
N ARG A 161 -1.89 -28.05 2.09
CA ARG A 161 -1.95 -29.02 0.98
C ARG A 161 -3.17 -28.81 0.10
N SER A 162 -4.33 -28.49 0.68
CA SER A 162 -5.56 -28.21 -0.07
C SER A 162 -5.44 -26.96 -0.93
N VAL A 163 -4.81 -25.89 -0.42
CA VAL A 163 -4.49 -24.68 -1.21
C VAL A 163 -3.64 -25.07 -2.42
N ILE A 164 -2.58 -25.85 -2.23
CA ILE A 164 -1.69 -26.30 -3.32
C ILE A 164 -2.43 -27.20 -4.31
N ASP A 165 -3.24 -28.16 -3.86
CA ASP A 165 -4.02 -29.03 -4.75
C ASP A 165 -5.01 -28.22 -5.59
N ARG A 166 -5.67 -27.21 -5.02
CA ARG A 166 -6.60 -26.34 -5.74
C ARG A 166 -5.93 -25.41 -6.73
N ILE A 167 -4.69 -25.02 -6.49
CA ILE A 167 -3.87 -24.30 -7.46
C ILE A 167 -3.70 -25.16 -8.72
N TYR A 168 -3.24 -26.41 -8.56
CA TYR A 168 -2.94 -27.30 -9.69
C TYR A 168 -4.18 -27.95 -10.33
N ARG A 169 -5.29 -28.14 -9.61
CA ARG A 169 -6.55 -28.70 -10.16
C ARG A 169 -7.25 -27.80 -11.18
N LYS A 170 -6.88 -26.52 -11.28
CA LYS A 170 -7.59 -25.52 -12.10
C LYS A 170 -6.80 -25.04 -13.32
N ASP A 171 -5.69 -25.69 -13.66
CA ASP A 171 -4.76 -25.22 -14.69
C ASP A 171 -4.90 -25.91 -16.06
N SER A 172 -6.07 -26.43 -16.43
CA SER A 172 -6.25 -27.02 -17.76
C SER A 172 -6.73 -26.07 -18.84
N THR A 173 -7.33 -24.91 -18.53
CA THR A 173 -7.72 -23.94 -19.58
C THR A 173 -7.97 -22.56 -18.97
N PHE A 174 -6.98 -21.67 -19.02
CA PHE A 174 -7.28 -20.24 -18.96
C PHE A 174 -8.08 -19.88 -20.23
N PRO A 175 -9.11 -19.02 -20.14
CA PRO A 175 -9.70 -18.46 -21.35
C PRO A 175 -8.60 -17.81 -22.18
N PRO A 176 -8.71 -17.80 -23.52
CA PRO A 176 -7.73 -17.14 -24.36
C PRO A 176 -7.58 -15.69 -23.89
N ILE A 177 -6.39 -15.36 -23.38
CA ILE A 177 -6.06 -14.01 -22.95
C ILE A 177 -5.79 -13.22 -24.21
N GLU A 178 -6.70 -12.30 -24.53
CA GLU A 178 -6.51 -11.32 -25.58
C GLU A 178 -5.87 -10.08 -24.96
N PHE A 179 -4.68 -9.74 -25.46
CA PHE A 179 -4.00 -8.50 -25.08
C PHE A 179 -4.55 -7.38 -25.95
N GLY A 180 -5.04 -6.31 -25.33
CA GLY A 180 -5.16 -5.02 -26.01
C GLY A 180 -3.75 -4.49 -26.26
N VAL A 181 -3.23 -4.69 -27.46
CA VAL A 181 -1.90 -4.22 -27.84
C VAL A 181 -1.99 -2.72 -28.14
N SER A 182 -1.33 -1.90 -27.32
CA SER A 182 -1.12 -0.49 -27.65
C SER A 182 -0.21 -0.40 -28.87
N ARG A 183 -0.56 0.48 -29.80
CA ARG A 183 0.24 0.75 -30.99
C ARG A 183 1.00 2.05 -30.77
N PRO A 184 2.31 2.00 -30.44
CA PRO A 184 3.14 3.19 -30.43
C PRO A 184 3.08 3.91 -31.77
N GLU A 185 3.13 5.24 -31.70
CA GLU A 185 3.40 6.06 -32.86
C GLU A 185 4.87 5.88 -33.22
N TYR A 186 5.13 5.32 -34.40
CA TYR A 186 6.47 5.08 -34.92
C TYR A 186 6.56 5.67 -36.32
N ASP A 187 7.43 6.66 -36.46
CA ASP A 187 7.69 7.34 -37.73
C ASP A 187 9.21 7.40 -37.96
N PRO A 188 9.78 6.41 -38.66
CA PRO A 188 11.21 6.38 -38.93
C PRO A 188 11.63 7.44 -39.96
N VAL A 189 10.69 7.93 -40.79
CA VAL A 189 10.98 9.04 -41.72
C VAL A 189 11.25 10.30 -40.93
N ARG A 190 10.42 10.56 -39.91
CA ARG A 190 10.58 11.71 -39.03
C ARG A 190 11.85 11.65 -38.17
N GLU A 191 12.20 10.49 -37.63
CA GLU A 191 13.44 10.33 -36.86
C GLU A 191 14.69 10.62 -37.72
N LYS A 192 14.77 10.05 -38.92
CA LYS A 192 15.87 10.33 -39.85
C LYS A 192 15.86 11.78 -40.34
N THR A 193 14.68 12.37 -40.55
CA THR A 193 14.53 13.79 -40.92
C THR A 193 15.10 14.70 -39.84
N HIS A 194 14.83 14.42 -38.57
CA HIS A 194 15.39 15.19 -37.45
C HIS A 194 16.93 15.13 -37.43
N HIS A 195 17.51 13.95 -37.64
CA HIS A 195 18.97 13.80 -37.71
C HIS A 195 19.58 14.60 -38.88
N LEU A 196 18.93 14.57 -40.06
CA LEU A 196 19.34 15.34 -41.22
C LEU A 196 19.31 16.85 -40.95
N VAL A 197 18.24 17.34 -40.31
CA VAL A 197 18.10 18.75 -39.92
C VAL A 197 19.22 19.17 -38.97
N GLU A 198 19.59 18.31 -38.00
CA GLU A 198 20.70 18.57 -37.09
C GLU A 198 22.04 18.71 -37.85
N LEU A 199 22.33 17.78 -38.77
CA LEU A 199 23.54 17.85 -39.60
C LEU A 199 23.62 19.13 -40.43
N LEU A 200 22.51 19.51 -41.07
CA LEU A 200 22.41 20.71 -41.90
C LEU A 200 22.55 22.00 -41.07
N THR A 201 21.93 22.02 -39.89
CA THR A 201 21.99 23.16 -38.97
C THR A 201 23.42 23.37 -38.49
N ASN A 202 24.10 22.30 -38.04
CA ASN A 202 25.48 22.37 -37.58
C ASN A 202 26.44 22.82 -38.69
N PHE A 203 26.26 22.30 -39.91
CA PHE A 203 27.05 22.75 -41.06
C PHE A 203 26.81 24.23 -41.38
N SER A 204 25.56 24.67 -41.37
CA SER A 204 25.19 26.06 -41.66
C SER A 204 25.71 27.04 -40.60
N MET A 205 25.64 26.65 -39.31
CA MET A 205 26.21 27.44 -38.21
C MET A 205 27.72 27.59 -38.34
N LEU A 206 28.43 26.48 -38.61
CA LEU A 206 29.87 26.53 -38.86
C LEU A 206 30.21 27.51 -40.00
N LYS A 207 29.45 27.49 -41.09
CA LYS A 207 29.66 28.39 -42.23
C LYS A 207 29.34 29.85 -41.91
N ALA A 208 28.35 30.11 -41.08
CA ALA A 208 28.04 31.45 -40.62
C ALA A 208 29.20 32.03 -39.76
N ASP A 209 29.70 31.24 -38.81
CA ASP A 209 30.82 31.63 -37.94
C ASP A 209 32.10 31.91 -38.76
N GLU A 210 32.39 31.06 -39.75
CA GLU A 210 33.55 31.25 -40.65
C GLU A 210 33.41 32.48 -41.54
N LEU A 211 32.20 32.79 -42.01
CA LEU A 211 31.96 34.01 -42.77
C LEU A 211 32.17 35.26 -41.91
N GLU A 212 31.65 35.25 -40.68
CA GLU A 212 31.81 36.36 -39.74
C GLU A 212 33.29 36.59 -39.44
N ALA A 213 34.05 35.52 -39.19
CA ALA A 213 35.50 35.57 -39.04
C ALA A 213 36.19 36.14 -40.30
N MET A 214 35.79 35.70 -41.51
CA MET A 214 36.33 36.17 -42.78
C MET A 214 36.21 37.69 -42.96
N SER A 215 35.09 38.28 -42.51
CA SER A 215 34.76 39.71 -42.68
C SER A 215 35.60 40.70 -41.85
N GLY A 216 36.53 40.23 -41.01
CA GLY A 216 37.39 41.07 -40.18
C GLY A 216 38.36 41.99 -40.96
N ASN A 217 38.55 43.22 -40.45
CA ASN A 217 39.26 44.33 -41.12
C ASN A 217 40.80 44.22 -41.22
N GLU A 218 41.42 43.13 -40.75
CA GLU A 218 42.88 42.98 -40.79
C GLU A 218 43.36 42.44 -42.14
N SER A 219 43.92 43.33 -42.97
CA SER A 219 44.32 43.04 -44.36
C SER A 219 45.41 41.98 -44.52
N GLY A 220 46.20 41.70 -43.47
CA GLY A 220 47.31 40.74 -43.49
C GLY A 220 46.91 39.26 -43.41
N ALA A 221 45.73 38.95 -42.85
CA ALA A 221 45.26 37.59 -42.62
C ALA A 221 44.03 37.22 -43.49
N ARG A 222 43.67 38.05 -44.48
CA ARG A 222 42.52 37.81 -45.36
C ARG A 222 42.62 36.49 -46.13
N MET A 223 43.83 36.12 -46.59
CA MET A 223 44.05 34.86 -47.33
C MET A 223 43.79 33.64 -46.45
N GLU A 224 44.40 33.58 -45.25
CA GLU A 224 44.23 32.47 -44.30
C GLU A 224 42.76 32.28 -43.91
N ARG A 225 42.00 33.38 -43.76
CA ARG A 225 40.56 33.33 -43.45
C ARG A 225 39.71 32.82 -44.62
N ILE A 226 40.07 33.16 -45.86
CA ILE A 226 39.39 32.64 -47.06
C ILE A 226 39.69 31.15 -47.23
N GLU A 227 40.93 30.72 -47.02
CA GLU A 227 41.32 29.31 -47.03
C GLU A 227 40.61 28.50 -45.93
N ALA A 228 40.46 29.09 -44.74
CA ALA A 228 39.71 28.46 -43.64
C ALA A 228 38.22 28.28 -43.96
N PHE A 229 37.58 29.27 -44.59
CA PHE A 229 36.18 29.16 -45.02
C PHE A 229 35.98 28.12 -46.13
N PHE A 230 36.90 28.02 -47.09
CA PHE A 230 36.87 27.02 -48.17
C PHE A 230 37.68 25.77 -47.81
N ASN A 231 37.47 25.23 -46.59
CA ASN A 231 38.14 24.02 -46.14
C ASN A 231 37.55 22.77 -46.81
N TYR A 232 38.01 22.52 -48.04
CA TYR A 232 37.53 21.44 -48.89
C TYR A 232 37.49 20.06 -48.21
N GLU A 233 38.55 19.66 -47.48
CA GLU A 233 38.65 18.30 -46.95
C GLU A 233 37.59 18.05 -45.88
N ARG A 234 37.48 18.95 -44.91
CA ARG A 234 36.48 18.88 -43.84
C ARG A 234 35.06 19.01 -44.38
N ASP A 235 34.82 20.00 -45.23
CA ASP A 235 33.46 20.30 -45.68
C ASP A 235 32.94 19.26 -46.66
N LEU A 236 33.82 18.64 -47.45
CA LEU A 236 33.44 17.50 -48.31
C LEU A 236 33.11 16.27 -47.47
N GLU A 237 33.85 15.99 -46.40
CA GLU A 237 33.52 14.90 -45.48
C GLU A 237 32.15 15.12 -44.86
N TRP A 238 31.85 16.34 -44.40
CA TRP A 238 30.54 16.69 -43.86
C TRP A 238 29.42 16.56 -44.90
N ALA A 239 29.63 17.08 -46.11
CA ALA A 239 28.66 16.98 -47.19
C ALA A 239 28.40 15.53 -47.62
N LYS A 240 29.40 14.65 -47.53
CA LYS A 240 29.23 13.21 -47.73
C LYS A 240 28.41 12.57 -46.62
N THR A 241 28.63 12.92 -45.35
CA THR A 241 27.80 12.45 -44.24
C THR A 241 26.33 12.85 -44.42
N ILE A 242 26.07 14.09 -44.87
CA ILE A 242 24.72 14.55 -45.20
C ILE A 242 24.13 13.75 -46.37
N LEU A 243 24.92 13.52 -47.43
CA LEU A 243 24.50 12.73 -48.58
C LEU A 243 24.16 11.29 -48.21
N ASP A 244 25.03 10.62 -47.46
CA ASP A 244 24.83 9.25 -46.97
C ASP A 244 23.54 9.16 -46.13
N CYS A 245 23.30 10.13 -45.25
CA CYS A 245 22.06 10.23 -44.48
C CYS A 245 20.82 10.32 -45.40
N THR A 246 20.85 11.14 -46.46
CA THR A 246 19.74 11.23 -47.41
C THR A 246 19.56 9.97 -48.26
N ASP A 247 20.65 9.28 -48.63
CA ASP A 247 20.59 8.02 -49.37
C ASP A 247 19.91 6.92 -48.52
N GLU A 248 20.22 6.84 -47.22
CA GLU A 248 19.55 5.93 -46.28
C GLU A 248 18.05 6.21 -46.09
N MET A 249 17.58 7.41 -46.44
CA MET A 249 16.15 7.78 -46.40
C MET A 249 15.42 7.46 -47.71
N ARG A 250 16.15 7.34 -48.83
CA ARG A 250 15.58 6.94 -50.11
C ARG A 250 15.26 5.45 -50.14
N ASP A 251 16.21 4.64 -49.67
CA ASP A 251 16.16 3.18 -49.77
C ASP A 251 15.83 2.54 -48.40
N LEU A 252 14.73 2.97 -47.78
CA LEU A 252 14.27 2.40 -46.51
C LEU A 252 13.85 0.94 -46.71
N ASP A 253 14.47 0.05 -45.94
CA ASP A 253 14.13 -1.38 -45.93
C ASP A 253 12.87 -1.60 -45.08
N GLU A 254 11.73 -1.70 -45.75
CA GLU A 254 10.43 -1.95 -45.12
C GLU A 254 10.43 -3.21 -44.24
N GLU A 255 11.20 -4.25 -44.57
CA GLU A 255 11.28 -5.49 -43.79
C GLU A 255 12.05 -5.26 -42.49
N LEU A 256 13.18 -4.54 -42.55
CA LEU A 256 13.92 -4.16 -41.34
C LEU A 256 13.09 -3.24 -40.43
N LEU A 257 12.41 -2.25 -41.02
CA LEU A 257 11.56 -1.32 -40.27
C LEU A 257 10.34 -2.02 -39.66
N ALA A 258 9.72 -2.99 -40.35
CA ALA A 258 8.64 -3.79 -39.81
C ALA A 258 9.09 -4.62 -38.61
N ARG A 259 10.30 -5.19 -38.65
CA ARG A 259 10.90 -5.93 -37.52
C ARG A 259 11.22 -5.01 -36.35
N GLU A 260 11.79 -3.84 -36.62
CA GLU A 260 12.07 -2.83 -35.59
C GLU A 260 10.77 -2.37 -34.92
N TYR A 261 9.74 -2.05 -35.71
CA TYR A 261 8.45 -1.66 -35.17
C TYR A 261 7.78 -2.80 -34.37
N THR A 262 7.91 -4.04 -34.83
CA THR A 262 7.45 -5.23 -34.09
C THR A 262 8.13 -5.33 -32.72
N GLU A 263 9.43 -5.06 -32.63
CA GLU A 263 10.15 -5.05 -31.36
C GLU A 263 9.67 -3.91 -30.44
N ILE A 264 9.56 -2.69 -30.95
CA ILE A 264 9.07 -1.53 -30.18
C ILE A 264 7.67 -1.83 -29.60
N VAL A 265 6.76 -2.34 -30.43
CA VAL A 265 5.40 -2.71 -29.99
C VAL A 265 5.45 -3.80 -28.92
N PHE A 266 6.32 -4.81 -29.06
CA PHE A 266 6.47 -5.85 -28.05
C PHE A 266 7.00 -5.28 -26.72
N GLU A 267 8.07 -4.50 -26.76
CA GLU A 267 8.73 -3.94 -25.57
C GLU A 267 7.79 -3.05 -24.77
N GLU A 268 7.04 -2.16 -25.43
CA GLU A 268 6.08 -1.28 -24.75
C GLU A 268 4.92 -2.04 -24.10
N ASN A 269 4.50 -3.16 -24.68
CA ASN A 269 3.37 -3.95 -24.17
C ASN A 269 3.79 -5.01 -23.13
N CYS A 270 5.07 -5.37 -23.07
CA CYS A 270 5.59 -6.41 -22.18
C CYS A 270 5.31 -6.14 -20.68
N PRO A 271 5.52 -4.92 -20.13
CA PRO A 271 5.19 -4.62 -18.73
C PRO A 271 3.71 -4.81 -18.39
N ASN A 272 2.81 -4.52 -19.34
CA ASN A 272 1.38 -4.69 -19.16
C ASN A 272 1.00 -6.18 -19.08
N ALA A 273 1.59 -7.01 -19.94
CA ALA A 273 1.41 -8.46 -19.89
C ALA A 273 1.89 -9.06 -18.55
N GLN A 274 3.05 -8.62 -18.06
CA GLN A 274 3.58 -9.05 -16.75
C GLN A 274 2.69 -8.59 -15.58
N THR A 275 2.21 -7.35 -15.62
CA THR A 275 1.32 -6.81 -14.58
C THR A 275 -0.02 -7.54 -14.55
N LEU A 276 -0.58 -7.85 -15.73
CA LEU A 276 -1.80 -8.65 -15.85
C LEU A 276 -1.58 -10.05 -15.26
N ALA A 277 -0.46 -10.71 -15.56
CA ALA A 277 -0.14 -12.02 -15.03
C ALA A 277 -0.12 -12.03 -13.50
N LYS A 278 0.55 -11.05 -12.87
CA LYS A 278 0.59 -10.87 -11.42
C LYS A 278 -0.81 -10.67 -10.82
N SER A 279 -1.61 -9.79 -11.43
CA SER A 279 -2.97 -9.51 -10.96
C SER A 279 -3.88 -10.74 -11.02
N VAL A 280 -3.81 -11.50 -12.12
CA VAL A 280 -4.57 -12.75 -12.28
C VAL A 280 -4.18 -13.78 -11.22
N VAL A 281 -2.87 -13.92 -10.94
CA VAL A 281 -2.40 -14.80 -9.85
C VAL A 281 -2.90 -14.29 -8.51
N GLU A 282 -2.73 -13.00 -8.19
CA GLU A 282 -3.14 -12.43 -6.91
C GLU A 282 -4.63 -12.65 -6.63
N GLU A 283 -5.51 -12.37 -7.59
CA GLU A 283 -6.95 -12.59 -7.44
C GLU A 283 -7.29 -14.08 -7.26
N LYS A 284 -6.71 -14.96 -8.10
CA LYS A 284 -6.94 -16.40 -8.02
C LYS A 284 -6.47 -16.97 -6.68
N MET A 285 -5.27 -16.61 -6.26
CA MET A 285 -4.66 -17.08 -5.02
C MET A 285 -5.38 -16.56 -3.80
N LYS A 286 -5.75 -15.27 -3.78
CA LYS A 286 -6.58 -14.68 -2.72
C LYS A 286 -7.89 -15.45 -2.56
N SER A 287 -8.59 -15.71 -3.67
CA SER A 287 -9.86 -16.45 -3.64
C SER A 287 -9.70 -17.87 -3.09
N ILE A 288 -8.68 -18.61 -3.55
CA ILE A 288 -8.38 -19.97 -3.06
C ILE A 288 -8.06 -19.91 -1.56
N LEU A 289 -7.12 -19.05 -1.15
CA LEU A 289 -6.69 -18.93 0.23
C LEU A 289 -7.83 -18.55 1.18
N GLU A 290 -8.64 -17.55 0.83
CA GLU A 290 -9.81 -17.15 1.64
C GLU A 290 -10.78 -18.30 1.83
N SER A 291 -11.07 -19.06 0.77
CA SER A 291 -11.99 -20.20 0.87
C SER A 291 -11.43 -21.33 1.74
N GLU A 292 -10.14 -21.65 1.63
CA GLU A 292 -9.52 -22.69 2.46
C GLU A 292 -9.36 -22.25 3.93
N LEU A 293 -9.08 -20.97 4.18
CA LEU A 293 -9.04 -20.43 5.55
C LEU A 293 -10.42 -20.45 6.23
N LYS A 294 -11.51 -20.26 5.46
CA LYS A 294 -12.88 -20.44 5.97
C LYS A 294 -13.17 -21.89 6.33
N VAL A 295 -12.81 -22.83 5.46
CA VAL A 295 -12.93 -24.28 5.73
C VAL A 295 -12.12 -24.67 6.96
N LEU A 296 -10.91 -24.13 7.12
CA LEU A 296 -10.08 -24.36 8.32
C LEU A 296 -10.74 -23.79 9.58
N SER A 297 -11.28 -22.57 9.51
CA SER A 297 -12.02 -21.97 10.62
C SER A 297 -13.22 -22.83 11.01
N GLU A 298 -13.98 -23.35 10.04
CA GLU A 298 -15.10 -24.25 10.28
C GLU A 298 -14.63 -25.56 10.94
N LYS A 299 -13.58 -26.19 10.41
CA LYS A 299 -12.97 -27.40 11.00
C LYS A 299 -12.57 -27.19 12.45
N PHE A 300 -12.03 -26.03 12.81
CA PHE A 300 -11.72 -25.71 14.21
C PHE A 300 -12.95 -25.48 15.08
N THR A 301 -14.02 -24.90 14.55
CA THR A 301 -15.27 -24.67 15.30
C THR A 301 -16.09 -25.94 15.50
N THR A 302 -16.06 -26.86 14.53
CA THR A 302 -16.80 -28.12 14.57
C THR A 302 -15.92 -29.30 14.98
N TYR A 303 -14.69 -29.03 15.44
CA TYR A 303 -13.78 -30.08 15.87
C TYR A 303 -14.43 -30.84 17.03
N GLU A 304 -14.73 -32.12 16.81
CA GLU A 304 -15.18 -33.02 17.83
C GLU A 304 -14.02 -33.95 18.16
N ALA A 305 -13.44 -33.78 19.34
CA ALA A 305 -12.41 -34.70 19.81
C ALA A 305 -13.04 -36.10 19.83
N ALA A 306 -12.56 -37.00 18.98
CA ALA A 306 -12.97 -38.40 19.01
C ALA A 306 -12.82 -38.88 20.46
N GLY A 307 -13.95 -39.24 21.07
CA GLY A 307 -14.08 -39.47 22.50
C GLY A 307 -13.37 -40.74 22.96
N GLU A 308 -12.04 -40.78 22.89
CA GLU A 308 -11.25 -41.97 23.24
C GLU A 308 -10.06 -41.73 24.18
N ILE A 309 -9.89 -40.55 24.79
CA ILE A 309 -8.79 -40.34 25.76
C ILE A 309 -9.23 -39.82 27.14
N ALA A 310 -10.49 -39.41 27.34
CA ALA A 310 -10.94 -38.86 28.63
C ALA A 310 -11.65 -39.84 29.59
N SER A 311 -11.62 -41.16 29.36
CA SER A 311 -12.23 -42.16 30.27
C SER A 311 -11.22 -43.02 31.05
N GLY A 312 -9.91 -42.85 30.82
CA GLY A 312 -8.86 -43.73 31.39
C GLY A 312 -8.30 -43.34 32.77
N SER A 313 -8.38 -42.08 33.20
CA SER A 313 -7.50 -41.59 34.30
C SER A 313 -8.19 -41.13 35.60
N LEU A 314 -9.52 -41.23 35.72
CA LEU A 314 -10.25 -40.79 36.92
C LEU A 314 -10.94 -41.92 37.72
N LYS A 315 -10.48 -43.16 37.59
CA LYS A 315 -10.90 -44.29 38.44
C LYS A 315 -9.71 -45.02 39.08
N LYS A 316 -8.95 -44.31 39.92
CA LYS A 316 -8.14 -44.89 41.02
C LYS A 316 -7.45 -43.75 41.77
N VAL A 317 -8.08 -43.23 42.82
CA VAL A 317 -7.49 -42.99 44.16
C VAL A 317 -8.63 -42.44 45.03
N ALA A 318 -9.42 -43.36 45.57
CA ALA A 318 -10.26 -43.09 46.73
C ALA A 318 -10.14 -44.29 47.65
N LYS A 319 -9.24 -44.23 48.64
CA LYS A 319 -9.38 -44.85 49.99
C LYS A 319 -8.10 -44.73 50.85
N ARG A 320 -8.33 -44.32 52.12
CA ARG A 320 -7.50 -44.44 53.35
C ARG A 320 -6.45 -43.34 53.60
N LYS A 321 -6.29 -42.73 54.78
CA LYS A 321 -6.96 -42.69 56.12
C LYS A 321 -6.21 -41.63 56.98
N ARG A 322 -6.94 -40.83 57.79
CA ARG A 322 -6.69 -40.36 59.20
C ARG A 322 -5.23 -40.29 59.71
N SER A 323 -4.72 -39.28 60.44
CA SER A 323 -5.17 -38.47 61.61
C SER A 323 -4.13 -37.32 61.80
N SER A 324 -4.26 -36.21 62.53
CA SER A 324 -4.72 -35.95 63.91
C SER A 324 -4.80 -34.43 64.16
N LYS A 325 -5.71 -33.98 65.03
CA LYS A 325 -5.82 -32.59 65.54
C LYS A 325 -4.85 -32.38 66.72
N PRO A 326 -4.44 -31.13 67.01
CA PRO A 326 -4.87 -30.52 68.28
C PRO A 326 -5.53 -29.14 68.10
N LYS A 327 -6.25 -28.70 69.14
CA LYS A 327 -7.08 -27.48 69.24
C LYS A 327 -6.39 -26.41 70.10
N LEU A 328 -6.95 -25.18 69.95
CA LEU A 328 -6.85 -23.93 70.73
C LEU A 328 -5.77 -22.97 70.19
N THR A 329 -6.04 -21.69 69.95
CA THR A 329 -6.82 -20.74 70.78
C THR A 329 -7.36 -19.58 69.92
N ILE A 330 -8.51 -19.02 70.31
CA ILE A 330 -9.06 -17.76 69.79
C ILE A 330 -8.33 -16.61 70.50
N GLU A 331 -7.69 -15.69 69.76
CA GLU A 331 -7.59 -14.30 70.20
C GLU A 331 -7.32 -13.31 69.05
N LYS A 332 -8.29 -12.40 68.89
CA LYS A 332 -8.25 -10.99 68.46
C LYS A 332 -7.12 -10.46 67.57
N SER A 333 -7.59 -9.93 66.43
CA SER A 333 -7.18 -8.65 65.81
C SER A 333 -5.69 -8.41 65.60
N SER A 334 -5.27 -8.60 64.35
CA SER A 334 -4.47 -7.59 63.67
C SER A 334 -4.83 -7.62 62.18
N SER A 335 -5.28 -6.47 61.70
CA SER A 335 -5.36 -6.08 60.30
C SER A 335 -4.07 -6.45 59.58
N GLN A 336 -4.05 -7.58 58.89
CA GLN A 336 -3.08 -7.80 57.83
C GLN A 336 -3.47 -6.87 56.69
N LEU A 337 -2.78 -5.72 56.66
CA LEU A 337 -2.69 -4.86 55.49
C LEU A 337 -2.28 -5.77 54.32
N VAL A 338 -3.22 -6.09 53.44
CA VAL A 338 -2.90 -6.60 52.09
C VAL A 338 -2.02 -5.53 51.45
N GLU A 339 -0.77 -5.87 51.17
CA GLU A 339 0.12 -5.00 50.40
C GLU A 339 -0.48 -4.86 49.01
N ILE A 340 -0.90 -3.65 48.65
CA ILE A 340 -1.43 -3.34 47.33
C ILE A 340 -0.25 -3.37 46.37
N GLY A 341 -0.25 -4.33 45.44
CA GLY A 341 0.84 -4.53 44.48
C GLY A 341 0.82 -3.54 43.31
N LEU A 342 -0.35 -2.99 42.99
CA LEU A 342 -0.56 -2.11 41.83
C LEU A 342 -0.43 -0.62 42.15
N LYS A 343 0.20 0.12 41.24
CA LYS A 343 0.39 1.57 41.26
C LYS A 343 0.00 2.19 39.91
N ALA A 344 -0.25 3.50 39.91
CA ALA A 344 -0.44 4.23 38.67
C ALA A 344 0.84 4.15 37.80
N GLY A 345 0.67 3.80 36.52
CA GLY A 345 1.75 3.50 35.58
C GLY A 345 2.08 2.02 35.41
N ASP A 346 1.52 1.14 36.25
CA ASP A 346 1.60 -0.30 36.02
C ASP A 346 0.66 -0.71 34.87
N ALA A 347 0.93 -1.87 34.26
CA ALA A 347 0.14 -2.39 33.15
C ALA A 347 -0.67 -3.62 33.58
N VAL A 348 -1.91 -3.72 33.10
CA VAL A 348 -2.80 -4.86 33.33
C VAL A 348 -3.34 -5.38 32.01
N ILE A 349 -3.63 -6.68 31.93
CA ILE A 349 -4.23 -7.29 30.73
C ILE A 349 -5.73 -7.26 30.89
N LEU A 350 -6.45 -6.67 29.93
CA LEU A 350 -7.90 -6.78 29.81
C LEU A 350 -8.24 -7.78 28.71
N ASP A 351 -9.04 -8.78 29.05
CA ASP A 351 -9.49 -9.79 28.11
C ASP A 351 -10.65 -9.27 27.23
N SER A 352 -10.55 -9.51 25.92
CA SER A 352 -11.54 -9.06 24.93
C SER A 352 -12.86 -9.85 24.99
N GLU A 353 -12.85 -10.99 25.69
CA GLU A 353 -14.03 -11.82 25.93
C GLU A 353 -14.98 -11.18 26.95
N MET A 354 -14.43 -10.60 28.02
CA MET A 354 -15.14 -9.86 29.05
C MET A 354 -15.40 -8.42 28.62
N PHE A 355 -14.50 -7.81 27.86
CA PHE A 355 -14.62 -6.42 27.39
C PHE A 355 -14.81 -6.37 25.87
N PRO A 356 -16.01 -6.67 25.35
CA PRO A 356 -16.31 -6.83 23.92
C PRO A 356 -16.08 -5.61 23.02
N TRP A 357 -15.85 -4.42 23.57
CA TRP A 357 -15.41 -3.25 22.79
C TRP A 357 -13.91 -3.30 22.45
N LEU A 358 -13.13 -4.15 23.12
CA LEU A 358 -11.74 -4.45 22.76
C LEU A 358 -11.75 -5.50 21.65
N LYS A 359 -11.01 -5.24 20.57
CA LYS A 359 -10.91 -6.18 19.43
C LYS A 359 -10.10 -7.44 19.78
N GLU A 360 -9.15 -7.28 20.68
CA GLU A 360 -8.16 -8.27 21.12
C GLU A 360 -7.79 -7.99 22.57
N ASP A 361 -7.23 -8.99 23.27
CA ASP A 361 -6.74 -8.83 24.63
C ASP A 361 -5.67 -7.73 24.66
N SER A 362 -5.86 -6.76 25.56
CA SER A 362 -5.11 -5.51 25.53
C SER A 362 -4.35 -5.31 26.82
N ILE A 363 -3.04 -5.06 26.71
CA ILE A 363 -2.24 -4.55 27.81
C ILE A 363 -2.54 -3.06 27.92
N VAL A 364 -3.05 -2.64 29.08
CA VAL A 364 -3.53 -1.28 29.31
C VAL A 364 -2.95 -0.71 30.60
N ASP A 365 -2.80 0.60 30.62
CA ASP A 365 -2.18 1.31 31.74
C ASP A 365 -3.17 1.54 32.88
N VAL A 366 -2.68 1.38 34.11
CA VAL A 366 -3.36 1.81 35.32
C VAL A 366 -3.15 3.31 35.49
N LEU A 367 -4.23 4.08 35.37
CA LEU A 367 -4.22 5.53 35.42
C LEU A 367 -4.20 6.07 36.85
N HIS A 368 -4.87 5.39 37.77
CA HIS A 368 -5.01 5.79 39.17
C HIS A 368 -5.39 4.59 40.04
N VAL A 369 -5.00 4.59 41.31
CA VAL A 369 -5.43 3.60 42.31
C VAL A 369 -5.96 4.36 43.53
N GLU A 370 -7.19 4.07 43.93
CA GLU A 370 -7.85 4.69 45.09
C GLU A 370 -8.14 3.66 46.17
N ARG A 371 -8.04 4.07 47.44
CA ARG A 371 -8.27 3.19 48.58
C ARG A 371 -9.40 3.70 49.47
N GLY A 372 -10.39 2.83 49.69
CA GLY A 372 -11.48 3.02 50.62
C GLY A 372 -11.06 2.75 52.07
N GLY A 373 -11.77 3.38 53.01
CA GLY A 373 -11.53 3.18 54.46
C GLY A 373 -11.98 1.80 54.97
N ASP A 374 -12.78 1.08 54.19
CA ASP A 374 -13.31 -0.27 54.45
C ASP A 374 -12.41 -1.40 53.93
N GLY A 375 -11.29 -1.06 53.26
CA GLY A 375 -10.40 -2.02 52.61
C GLY A 375 -10.66 -2.21 51.12
N THR A 376 -11.66 -1.53 50.53
CA THR A 376 -11.89 -1.53 49.08
C THR A 376 -10.72 -0.86 48.36
N VAL A 377 -10.22 -1.49 47.30
CA VAL A 377 -9.15 -0.95 46.43
C VAL A 377 -9.67 -0.88 45.01
N VAL A 378 -9.66 0.33 44.45
CA VAL A 378 -10.21 0.61 43.12
C VAL A 378 -9.08 0.97 42.16
N ALA A 379 -8.95 0.21 41.07
CA ALA A 379 -8.02 0.54 39.99
C ALA A 379 -8.75 1.24 38.84
N VAL A 380 -8.24 2.40 38.41
CA VAL A 380 -8.68 3.07 37.17
C VAL A 380 -7.78 2.63 36.03
N VAL A 381 -8.36 2.11 34.96
CA VAL A 381 -7.61 1.51 33.85
C VAL A 381 -8.00 2.17 32.52
N ASP A 382 -7.02 2.42 31.65
CA ASP A 382 -7.26 3.00 30.32
C ASP A 382 -7.81 1.95 29.34
N ALA A 383 -9.13 1.87 29.21
CA ALA A 383 -9.81 0.92 28.34
C ALA A 383 -10.24 1.55 26.99
N ARG A 384 -9.65 2.70 26.61
CA ARG A 384 -9.98 3.39 25.36
C ARG A 384 -9.46 2.62 24.16
N THR A 385 -10.36 2.34 23.21
CA THR A 385 -9.98 1.82 21.90
C THR A 385 -9.30 2.89 21.05
N GLU A 386 -8.58 2.49 20.00
CA GLU A 386 -8.00 3.43 19.04
C GLU A 386 -9.09 4.28 18.34
N GLU A 387 -10.27 3.71 18.13
CA GLU A 387 -11.43 4.46 17.65
C GLU A 387 -11.92 5.51 18.66
N ALA A 388 -11.98 5.16 19.95
CA ALA A 388 -12.37 6.11 21.00
C ALA A 388 -11.36 7.26 21.13
N LYS A 389 -10.06 6.97 21.06
CA LYS A 389 -8.99 7.98 21.06
C LYS A 389 -9.11 8.93 19.87
N LYS A 390 -9.46 8.43 18.67
CA LYS A 390 -9.70 9.27 17.48
C LYS A 390 -10.88 10.22 17.68
N VAL A 391 -11.94 9.79 18.36
CA VAL A 391 -13.08 10.65 18.67
C VAL A 391 -12.69 11.69 19.74
N GLU A 392 -11.92 11.29 20.76
CA GLU A 392 -11.38 12.20 21.77
C GLU A 392 -10.50 13.30 21.15
N HIS A 393 -9.65 12.96 20.18
CA HIS A 393 -8.80 13.94 19.47
C HIS A 393 -9.56 14.96 18.63
N LYS A 394 -10.85 14.71 18.32
CA LYS A 394 -11.72 15.68 17.62
C LYS A 394 -12.41 16.65 18.59
N MET A 395 -12.29 16.42 19.90
CA MET A 395 -12.87 17.28 20.89
C MET A 395 -12.19 18.66 20.92
N THR A 396 -12.98 19.71 21.12
CA THR A 396 -12.44 21.07 21.30
C THR A 396 -11.40 21.11 22.42
N GLY A 397 -10.23 21.68 22.19
CA GLY A 397 -9.10 21.72 23.13
C GLY A 397 -8.13 20.54 23.05
N TYR A 398 -8.33 19.59 22.14
CA TYR A 398 -7.34 18.58 21.77
C TYR A 398 -6.52 18.96 20.53
N GLU A 399 -6.69 20.18 19.99
CA GLU A 399 -6.09 20.58 18.70
C GLU A 399 -4.56 20.63 18.74
N ASN A 400 -3.98 20.96 19.89
CA ASN A 400 -2.53 21.00 20.09
C ASN A 400 -2.15 20.66 21.54
N ASP A 401 -0.87 20.42 21.78
CA ASP A 401 -0.39 19.95 23.09
C ASP A 401 -0.53 21.00 24.20
N GLU A 402 -0.58 22.28 23.86
CA GLU A 402 -0.82 23.38 24.82
C GLU A 402 -2.25 23.31 25.36
N LYS A 403 -3.25 23.25 24.48
CA LYS A 403 -4.66 23.14 24.87
C LYS A 403 -5.00 21.80 25.54
N LYS A 404 -4.33 20.71 25.13
CA LYS A 404 -4.48 19.40 25.79
C LYS A 404 -4.09 19.46 27.26
N ARG A 405 -3.07 20.24 27.63
CA ARG A 405 -2.64 20.40 29.03
C ARG A 405 -3.72 20.99 29.93
N ASP A 406 -4.65 21.77 29.38
CA ASP A 406 -5.76 22.34 30.12
C ASP A 406 -6.91 21.33 30.35
N ILE A 407 -7.05 20.32 29.48
CA ILE A 407 -8.16 19.35 29.55
C ILE A 407 -7.79 18.05 30.27
N LEU A 408 -6.56 17.56 30.10
CA LEU A 408 -6.12 16.32 30.72
C LEU A 408 -6.31 16.30 32.26
N PRO A 409 -6.02 17.38 33.01
CA PRO A 409 -6.31 17.44 34.44
C PRO A 409 -7.80 17.26 34.75
N ILE A 410 -8.70 17.87 33.95
CA ILE A 410 -10.15 17.78 34.15
C ILE A 410 -10.65 16.33 33.98
N ILE A 411 -10.12 15.61 32.99
CA ILE A 411 -10.46 14.20 32.77
C ILE A 411 -9.92 13.35 33.93
N LYS A 412 -8.66 13.57 34.32
CA LYS A 412 -8.03 12.86 35.42
C LYS A 412 -8.75 13.07 36.75
N ASP A 413 -9.20 14.29 37.03
CA ASP A 413 -9.98 14.63 38.23
C ASP A 413 -11.31 13.87 38.24
N LYS A 414 -12.00 13.79 37.09
CA LYS A 414 -13.24 13.01 36.96
C LYS A 414 -13.04 11.51 37.16
N LEU A 415 -11.96 10.95 36.62
CA LEU A 415 -11.60 9.55 36.83
C LEU A 415 -11.26 9.27 38.31
N THR A 416 -10.52 10.19 38.93
CA THR A 416 -10.18 10.12 40.36
C THR A 416 -11.44 10.20 41.23
N MET A 417 -12.38 11.10 40.90
CA MET A 417 -13.66 11.18 41.59
C MET A 417 -14.50 9.90 41.44
N ALA A 418 -14.54 9.33 40.23
CA ALA A 418 -15.23 8.06 40.01
C ALA A 418 -14.65 6.94 40.89
N ALA A 419 -13.32 6.82 40.95
CA ALA A 419 -12.64 5.87 41.82
C ALA A 419 -12.98 6.08 43.30
N LYS A 420 -12.97 7.34 43.77
CA LYS A 420 -13.36 7.71 45.15
C LYS A 420 -14.80 7.34 45.48
N CYS A 421 -15.74 7.60 44.58
CA CYS A 421 -17.14 7.22 44.77
C CYS A 421 -17.28 5.69 44.90
N VAL A 422 -16.61 4.93 44.04
CA VAL A 422 -16.61 3.45 44.11
C VAL A 422 -15.95 2.95 45.40
N ALA A 423 -14.88 3.60 45.85
CA ALA A 423 -14.12 3.21 47.03
C ALA A 423 -14.81 3.52 48.37
N THR A 424 -15.77 4.46 48.40
CA THR A 424 -16.35 4.97 49.65
C THR A 424 -17.86 4.72 49.80
N SER A 425 -18.54 4.29 48.74
CA SER A 425 -19.98 4.02 48.74
C SER A 425 -20.30 2.59 49.19
N GLU A 426 -21.29 2.40 50.06
CA GLU A 426 -21.79 1.06 50.45
C GLU A 426 -22.35 0.27 49.26
N ASP A 427 -23.17 0.89 48.40
CA ASP A 427 -23.62 0.29 47.13
C ASP A 427 -22.54 0.36 46.02
N LYS A 428 -21.37 0.93 46.34
CA LYS A 428 -20.24 1.17 45.43
C LYS A 428 -20.65 1.86 44.12
N SER A 429 -21.78 2.58 44.12
CA SER A 429 -22.39 3.27 42.97
C SER A 429 -22.99 4.63 43.33
N VAL A 430 -23.13 4.94 44.62
CA VAL A 430 -23.65 6.24 45.09
C VAL A 430 -22.64 7.33 44.72
N GLY A 431 -23.08 8.31 43.94
CA GLY A 431 -22.24 9.41 43.45
C GLY A 431 -21.60 9.18 42.07
N LEU A 432 -21.77 7.99 41.46
CA LEU A 432 -21.43 7.81 40.05
C LEU A 432 -22.41 8.61 39.16
N PRO A 433 -21.95 9.15 38.02
CA PRO A 433 -22.79 9.93 37.11
C PRO A 433 -23.96 9.13 36.53
N ILE A 434 -24.91 9.81 35.86
CA ILE A 434 -26.10 9.18 35.26
C ILE A 434 -25.71 7.94 34.42
N GLY A 435 -26.20 6.76 34.84
CA GLY A 435 -26.01 5.51 34.12
C GLY A 435 -26.80 5.49 32.81
N LEU A 436 -26.15 5.08 31.72
CA LEU A 436 -26.80 4.81 30.45
C LEU A 436 -27.49 3.45 30.54
N ASN A 437 -28.82 3.41 30.36
CA ASN A 437 -29.56 2.15 30.35
C ASN A 437 -29.25 1.37 29.06
N ASN A 438 -28.41 0.35 29.17
CA ASN A 438 -28.11 -0.54 28.05
C ASN A 438 -29.25 -1.57 27.88
N ARG A 439 -29.82 -1.71 26.67
CA ARG A 439 -30.87 -2.72 26.38
C ARG A 439 -30.29 -4.13 26.21
N LEU A 440 -28.97 -4.25 26.04
CA LEU A 440 -28.24 -5.51 25.83
C LEU A 440 -27.63 -6.06 27.12
N LYS A 441 -28.39 -6.11 28.22
CA LYS A 441 -27.93 -6.74 29.48
C LYS A 441 -27.49 -8.21 29.29
N GLU A 442 -27.96 -8.86 28.22
CA GLU A 442 -27.60 -10.24 27.85
C GLU A 442 -26.24 -10.36 27.15
N LEU A 443 -25.71 -9.29 26.55
CA LEU A 443 -24.39 -9.27 25.88
C LEU A 443 -23.33 -8.48 26.66
N TYR A 444 -23.75 -7.52 27.49
CA TYR A 444 -22.85 -6.63 28.23
C TYR A 444 -23.31 -6.50 29.69
N PRO A 445 -22.63 -7.14 30.65
CA PRO A 445 -23.04 -7.10 32.06
C PRO A 445 -22.72 -5.76 32.76
N PHE A 446 -22.11 -4.78 32.08
CA PHE A 446 -21.65 -3.54 32.71
C PHE A 446 -22.48 -2.30 32.35
N ILE A 447 -22.68 -1.45 33.36
CA ILE A 447 -23.34 -0.15 33.22
C ILE A 447 -22.28 0.89 32.83
N ILE A 448 -22.53 1.62 31.73
CA ILE A 448 -21.72 2.77 31.33
C ILE A 448 -22.25 4.02 32.04
N TYR A 449 -21.38 4.66 32.80
CA TYR A 449 -21.65 5.92 33.50
C TYR A 449 -21.05 7.09 32.71
N ALA A 450 -21.77 8.20 32.65
CA ALA A 450 -21.34 9.37 31.88
C ALA A 450 -21.39 10.66 32.71
N TRP A 451 -20.25 11.31 32.91
CA TRP A 451 -20.18 12.63 33.56
C TRP A 451 -20.65 13.71 32.60
N LYS A 452 -21.83 14.29 32.83
CA LYS A 452 -22.46 15.30 31.97
C LYS A 452 -22.61 16.62 32.72
N GLU A 453 -21.85 17.63 32.34
CA GLU A 453 -22.16 19.01 32.74
C GLU A 453 -23.23 19.59 31.78
N GLN A 454 -24.15 20.42 32.30
CA GLN A 454 -25.24 21.00 31.51
C GLN A 454 -24.81 22.21 30.64
N THR A 455 -23.51 22.47 30.50
CA THR A 455 -22.97 23.62 29.73
C THR A 455 -22.83 23.30 28.24
N HIS A 456 -22.89 24.34 27.39
CA HIS A 456 -22.88 24.19 25.93
C HIS A 456 -21.62 23.47 25.38
N ASN A 457 -20.50 23.56 26.09
CA ASN A 457 -19.20 22.95 25.73
C ASN A 457 -18.69 21.94 26.76
N ALA A 458 -19.60 21.34 27.54
CA ALA A 458 -19.28 20.40 28.60
C ALA A 458 -18.42 19.22 28.11
N LYS A 459 -17.30 18.98 28.81
CA LYS A 459 -16.46 17.80 28.64
C LYS A 459 -17.12 16.60 29.31
N ARG A 460 -17.30 15.53 28.53
CA ARG A 460 -17.95 14.31 28.97
C ARG A 460 -16.91 13.21 29.10
N VAL A 461 -17.01 12.45 30.18
CA VAL A 461 -16.12 11.33 30.50
C VAL A 461 -17.00 10.11 30.71
N TYR A 462 -16.69 9.04 29.99
CA TYR A 462 -17.42 7.78 30.01
C TYR A 462 -16.58 6.72 30.73
N VAL A 463 -17.18 6.09 31.73
CA VAL A 463 -16.54 5.04 32.52
C VAL A 463 -17.47 3.86 32.71
N SER A 464 -16.90 2.69 32.93
CA SER A 464 -17.64 1.50 33.37
C SER A 464 -17.06 1.00 34.69
N LYS A 465 -17.93 0.44 35.54
CA LYS A 465 -17.52 -0.16 36.81
C LYS A 465 -17.61 -1.67 36.71
N VAL A 466 -16.59 -2.36 37.23
CA VAL A 466 -16.54 -3.81 37.30
C VAL A 466 -16.10 -4.25 38.69
N ASN A 467 -16.90 -5.10 39.33
CA ASN A 467 -16.51 -5.78 40.55
C ASN A 467 -15.64 -6.98 40.19
N ILE A 468 -14.47 -7.12 40.82
CA ILE A 468 -13.53 -8.19 40.53
C ILE A 468 -14.09 -9.55 40.96
N GLU A 469 -14.91 -9.61 42.02
CA GLU A 469 -15.53 -10.85 42.48
C GLU A 469 -16.50 -11.44 41.46
N ASP A 470 -17.21 -10.57 40.72
CA ASP A 470 -18.19 -10.93 39.70
C ASP A 470 -17.55 -11.36 38.37
N MET A 471 -16.22 -11.26 38.25
CA MET A 471 -15.48 -11.78 37.09
C MET A 471 -15.43 -13.32 37.12
N PRO A 472 -15.35 -14.01 35.95
CA PRO A 472 -15.18 -15.46 35.92
C PRO A 472 -13.91 -15.91 36.67
N ASP A 473 -14.00 -16.97 37.48
CA ASP A 473 -12.86 -17.51 38.25
C ASP A 473 -11.69 -18.01 37.37
N GLU A 474 -11.98 -18.26 36.09
CA GLU A 474 -11.01 -18.66 35.07
C GLU A 474 -10.26 -17.47 34.44
N SER A 475 -10.70 -16.23 34.66
CA SER A 475 -10.07 -15.02 34.11
C SER A 475 -8.69 -14.78 34.71
N GLU A 476 -7.68 -14.69 33.84
CA GLU A 476 -6.31 -14.33 34.22
C GLU A 476 -6.25 -12.89 34.77
N THR A 477 -7.04 -11.98 34.18
CA THR A 477 -7.25 -10.61 34.66
C THR A 477 -7.78 -10.58 36.10
N LYS A 478 -8.78 -11.42 36.43
CA LYS A 478 -9.29 -11.54 37.80
C LYS A 478 -8.18 -11.94 38.78
N LYS A 479 -7.41 -12.98 38.44
CA LYS A 479 -6.33 -13.51 39.30
C LYS A 479 -5.25 -12.45 39.55
N SER A 480 -4.77 -11.80 38.49
CA SER A 480 -3.75 -10.75 38.62
C SER A 480 -4.23 -9.55 39.42
N LEU A 481 -5.48 -9.11 39.25
CA LEU A 481 -6.04 -8.00 40.01
C LEU A 481 -6.27 -8.37 41.49
N GLN A 482 -6.73 -9.60 41.78
CA GLN A 482 -6.88 -10.10 43.15
C GLN A 482 -5.53 -10.26 43.86
N GLU A 483 -4.51 -10.79 43.17
CA GLU A 483 -3.14 -10.90 43.70
C GLU A 483 -2.56 -9.52 44.04
N ALA A 484 -2.91 -8.49 43.25
CA ALA A 484 -2.53 -7.11 43.52
C ALA A 484 -3.40 -6.41 44.59
N GLY A 485 -4.40 -7.09 45.15
CA GLY A 485 -5.29 -6.58 46.19
C GLY A 485 -6.40 -5.64 45.68
N VAL A 486 -6.69 -5.63 44.38
CA VAL A 486 -7.76 -4.82 43.78
C VAL A 486 -9.11 -5.53 43.92
N THR A 487 -10.11 -4.81 44.43
CA THR A 487 -11.47 -5.34 44.64
C THR A 487 -12.47 -4.80 43.62
N GLU A 488 -12.20 -3.64 43.04
CA GLU A 488 -13.06 -2.98 42.05
C GLU A 488 -12.23 -2.34 40.94
N MET A 489 -12.81 -2.22 39.74
CA MET A 489 -12.17 -1.57 38.61
C MET A 489 -13.08 -0.52 37.98
N VAL A 490 -12.48 0.62 37.62
CA VAL A 490 -13.09 1.69 36.83
C VAL A 490 -12.40 1.72 35.46
N LEU A 491 -13.14 1.37 34.41
CA LEU A 491 -12.66 1.35 33.04
C LEU A 491 -12.91 2.72 32.40
N PHE A 492 -11.86 3.41 31.98
CA PHE A 492 -11.98 4.64 31.22
C PHE A 492 -12.24 4.31 29.74
N LEU A 493 -13.46 4.59 29.26
CA LEU A 493 -13.88 4.24 27.90
C LEU A 493 -13.61 5.34 26.88
N GLY A 494 -13.61 6.60 27.31
CA GLY A 494 -13.27 7.74 26.46
C GLY A 494 -13.83 9.07 26.97
N ALA A 495 -13.34 10.16 26.38
CA ALA A 495 -13.83 11.51 26.63
C ALA A 495 -14.19 12.23 25.32
N CYS A 496 -15.21 13.08 25.35
CA CYS A 496 -15.61 13.88 24.19
C CYS A 496 -16.33 15.17 24.61
N ASP A 497 -16.54 16.09 23.66
CA ASP A 497 -17.47 17.20 23.83
C ASP A 497 -18.87 16.81 23.37
N LYS A 498 -19.78 17.78 23.38
CA LYS A 498 -21.17 17.53 23.03
C LYS A 498 -21.39 17.13 21.58
N GLN A 499 -20.57 17.62 20.67
CA GLN A 499 -20.71 17.38 19.24
C GLN A 499 -20.23 15.96 18.86
N ASN A 500 -19.23 15.45 19.58
CA ASN A 500 -18.64 14.15 19.30
C ASN A 500 -19.24 13.00 20.13
N GLN A 501 -20.25 13.26 20.96
CA GLN A 501 -20.88 12.24 21.82
C GLN A 501 -21.42 11.06 21.02
N GLU A 502 -22.15 11.31 19.94
CA GLU A 502 -22.80 10.24 19.18
C GLU A 502 -21.78 9.25 18.63
N SER A 503 -20.70 9.79 18.05
CA SER A 503 -19.56 9.02 17.55
C SER A 503 -18.87 8.18 18.63
N LEU A 504 -18.74 8.71 19.86
CA LEU A 504 -18.10 7.98 20.95
C LEU A 504 -19.04 6.90 21.52
N VAL A 505 -20.30 7.23 21.76
CA VAL A 505 -21.28 6.31 22.39
C VAL A 505 -21.62 5.15 21.46
N ALA A 506 -21.65 5.37 20.13
CA ALA A 506 -21.87 4.31 19.15
C ALA A 506 -20.80 3.21 19.17
N LEU A 507 -19.61 3.46 19.73
CA LEU A 507 -18.58 2.43 19.91
C LEU A 507 -18.93 1.41 21.00
N PHE A 508 -19.84 1.77 21.91
CA PHE A 508 -20.14 1.00 23.12
C PHE A 508 -21.61 0.55 23.19
N ILE A 509 -22.47 1.05 22.30
CA ILE A 509 -23.91 0.74 22.26
C ILE A 509 -24.30 0.40 20.82
N ASP A 510 -24.77 -0.81 20.58
CA ASP A 510 -25.22 -1.33 19.27
C ASP A 510 -26.65 -0.82 18.93
N GLY A 511 -26.81 0.50 18.83
CA GLY A 511 -28.10 1.17 18.62
C GLY A 511 -28.05 2.27 17.56
N ASP A 512 -29.17 2.47 16.87
CA ASP A 512 -29.35 3.51 15.85
C ASP A 512 -29.09 4.92 16.43
N SER A 513 -28.51 5.81 15.62
CA SER A 513 -28.17 7.23 15.88
C SER A 513 -29.15 7.99 16.79
N ARG A 514 -30.46 7.70 16.66
CA ARG A 514 -31.53 8.33 17.45
C ARG A 514 -31.57 7.94 18.92
N ASP A 515 -31.11 6.75 19.31
CA ASP A 515 -31.04 6.35 20.72
C ASP A 515 -29.78 6.94 21.38
N ALA A 516 -28.67 7.07 20.65
CA ALA A 516 -27.46 7.79 21.09
C ALA A 516 -27.75 9.28 21.42
N ALA A 517 -28.61 9.92 20.63
CA ALA A 517 -29.04 11.31 20.84
C ALA A 517 -29.88 11.52 22.11
N LYS A 518 -30.71 10.54 22.52
CA LYS A 518 -31.49 10.62 23.78
C LYS A 518 -30.59 10.68 25.01
N TYR A 519 -29.40 10.08 24.93
CA TYR A 519 -28.40 10.16 25.99
C TYR A 519 -27.63 11.50 26.00
N GLY A 520 -27.86 12.39 25.02
CA GLY A 520 -27.30 13.75 24.98
C GLY A 520 -28.24 14.86 25.46
N ALA A 521 -29.54 14.57 25.59
CA ALA A 521 -30.51 15.48 26.20
C ALA A 521 -30.45 15.31 27.73
N GLY A 522 -30.27 16.41 28.46
CA GLY A 522 -30.37 16.40 29.92
C GLY A 522 -31.78 16.01 30.35
N ALA A 523 -31.88 15.16 31.37
CA ALA A 523 -33.00 15.25 32.30
C ALA A 523 -32.63 16.29 33.37
#